data_AF-A0A257H118-F1
#
_entry.id   AF-A0A257H118-F1
#
_cell.length_a   1.000
_cell.length_b   1.000
_cell.length_c   1.000
_cell.angle_alpha   90.00
_cell.angle_beta   90.00
_cell.angle_gamma   90.00
#
_symmetry.space_group_name_H-M   'P 1'
#
loop_
_entity.id
_entity.type
_entity.pdbx_description
1 polymer ?
#
loop_
_entity_poly.entity_id
_entity_poly.type
_entity_poly.pdbx_seq_one_letter_code
_entity_poly.pdbx_strand_id
1 'polypeptide(L)'
;MPIAIEGVQADVTMLNRAFNDISPAHVVYTNQVNEASGGEAAIIAFAIKLGKSYPLTDMALATRVLANMGLLPNTDLLLGVADYFAANSGARGLVVLQIARILTQQESATGFMGQFAKAALAWNNEVLYSYFASSAVSDFVPGQIDPSEGMAAAAATLASNSLKQALVATSAAADAVNGLRTATVRTGEALTDAAQKVALAKSVGDEALGAANAFIHAAAATLYTTLDDDLALKTRADTLVQQAIAQDAASLLQALAPGFMLGLPQSESVQLAGWDSATVPVVSVVGVDNWRGADCY
;
A
#
# COMPACT_ATOMS: atom_id res chain seq x y z
N MET A 1 -14.32 -30.71 8.58
CA MET A 1 -15.24 -31.49 9.41
C MET A 1 -15.49 -30.64 10.66
N PRO A 2 -16.73 -30.21 10.96
CA PRO A 2 -17.00 -29.29 12.07
C PRO A 2 -16.34 -29.76 13.37
N ILE A 3 -15.95 -28.81 14.22
CA ILE A 3 -15.31 -29.11 15.51
C ILE A 3 -16.10 -30.19 16.27
N ALA A 4 -15.43 -31.26 16.68
CA ALA A 4 -16.08 -32.41 17.30
C ALA A 4 -16.41 -32.21 18.79
N ILE A 5 -15.96 -31.08 19.36
CA ILE A 5 -16.20 -30.67 20.75
C ILE A 5 -16.88 -29.30 20.76
N GLU A 6 -17.88 -29.14 21.62
CA GLU A 6 -18.67 -27.92 21.70
C GLU A 6 -18.78 -27.42 23.14
N GLY A 7 -19.26 -26.18 23.30
CA GLY A 7 -19.52 -25.58 24.61
C GLY A 7 -18.26 -25.17 25.37
N VAL A 8 -18.40 -25.08 26.69
CA VAL A 8 -17.38 -24.53 27.60
C VAL A 8 -16.05 -25.29 27.51
N GLN A 9 -16.10 -26.60 27.30
CA GLN A 9 -14.92 -27.45 27.10
C GLN A 9 -14.12 -26.99 25.89
N ALA A 10 -14.79 -26.75 24.77
CA ALA A 10 -14.18 -26.28 23.55
C ALA A 10 -13.59 -24.87 23.74
N ASP A 11 -14.34 -23.97 24.38
CA ASP A 11 -13.90 -22.59 24.59
C ASP A 11 -12.67 -22.48 25.51
N VAL A 12 -12.65 -23.22 26.61
CA VAL A 12 -11.48 -23.29 27.51
C VAL A 12 -10.27 -23.87 26.77
N THR A 13 -10.48 -24.90 25.96
CA THR A 13 -9.40 -25.50 25.15
C THR A 13 -8.87 -24.52 24.12
N MET A 14 -9.74 -23.84 23.38
CA MET A 14 -9.39 -22.79 22.41
C MET A 14 -8.57 -21.68 23.06
N LEU A 15 -8.99 -21.20 24.24
CA LEU A 15 -8.28 -20.15 24.96
C LEU A 15 -6.88 -20.59 25.40
N ASN A 16 -6.73 -21.79 25.96
CA ASN A 16 -5.42 -22.28 26.37
C ASN A 16 -4.49 -22.48 25.16
N ARG A 17 -4.97 -23.03 24.05
CA ARG A 17 -4.18 -23.18 22.82
C ARG A 17 -3.81 -21.82 22.24
N ALA A 18 -4.75 -20.88 22.13
CA ALA A 18 -4.49 -19.55 21.59
C ALA A 18 -3.43 -18.78 22.40
N PHE A 19 -3.50 -18.81 23.73
CA PHE A 19 -2.61 -18.02 24.57
C PHE A 19 -1.28 -18.71 24.88
N ASN A 20 -1.27 -20.04 25.08
CA ASN A 20 -0.11 -20.75 25.58
C ASN A 20 0.49 -21.75 24.61
N ASP A 21 -0.23 -22.14 23.57
CA ASP A 21 0.15 -23.27 22.72
C ASP A 21 0.43 -24.55 23.54
N ILE A 22 -0.40 -24.79 24.58
CA ILE A 22 -0.31 -26.00 25.43
C ILE A 22 -1.68 -26.63 25.65
N SER A 23 -1.66 -27.91 26.00
CA SER A 23 -2.79 -28.61 26.61
C SER A 23 -2.60 -28.62 28.13
N PRO A 24 -3.50 -28.00 28.92
CA PRO A 24 -3.38 -28.01 30.38
C PRO A 24 -3.50 -29.43 30.93
N ALA A 25 -2.76 -29.72 32.02
CA ALA A 25 -2.93 -30.97 32.76
C ALA A 25 -4.38 -31.14 33.25
N HIS A 26 -4.83 -32.38 33.40
CA HIS A 26 -6.25 -32.71 33.63
C HIS A 26 -6.91 -31.95 34.78
N VAL A 27 -6.21 -31.83 35.91
CA VAL A 27 -6.72 -31.12 37.09
C VAL A 27 -6.88 -29.62 36.82
N VAL A 28 -5.94 -29.01 36.10
CA VAL A 28 -6.00 -27.59 35.73
C VAL A 28 -7.15 -27.35 34.76
N TYR A 29 -7.25 -28.19 33.73
CA TYR A 29 -8.33 -28.12 32.75
C TYR A 29 -9.71 -28.24 33.41
N THR A 30 -9.90 -29.24 34.28
CA THR A 30 -11.15 -29.45 35.00
C THR A 30 -11.53 -28.24 35.86
N ASN A 31 -10.56 -27.64 36.55
CA ASN A 31 -10.80 -26.43 37.34
C ASN A 31 -11.20 -25.22 36.48
N GLN A 32 -10.56 -25.04 35.32
CA GLN A 32 -10.90 -23.97 34.38
C GLN A 32 -12.28 -24.17 33.76
N VAL A 33 -12.62 -25.40 33.37
CA VAL A 33 -13.97 -25.74 32.88
C VAL A 33 -15.00 -25.46 33.96
N ASN A 34 -14.77 -25.87 35.21
CA ASN A 34 -15.68 -25.58 36.33
C ASN A 34 -15.85 -24.07 36.56
N GLU A 35 -14.77 -23.28 36.46
CA GLU A 35 -14.82 -21.82 36.55
C GLU A 35 -15.67 -21.21 35.42
N ALA A 36 -15.60 -21.76 34.21
CA ALA A 36 -16.31 -21.26 33.04
C ALA A 36 -17.73 -21.86 32.84
N SER A 37 -18.15 -22.83 33.64
CA SER A 37 -19.40 -23.61 33.43
C SER A 37 -20.70 -22.87 33.79
N GLY A 38 -20.63 -21.61 34.26
CA GLY A 38 -21.80 -20.80 34.64
C GLY A 38 -22.58 -20.15 33.48
N GLY A 39 -22.45 -20.67 32.25
CA GLY A 39 -23.04 -20.10 31.03
C GLY A 39 -22.18 -19.03 30.36
N GLU A 40 -22.74 -18.32 29.36
CA GLU A 40 -21.96 -17.41 28.50
C GLU A 40 -21.25 -16.29 29.30
N ALA A 41 -21.89 -15.76 30.34
CA ALA A 41 -21.27 -14.74 31.19
C ALA A 41 -20.02 -15.28 31.93
N ALA A 42 -20.02 -16.55 32.33
CA ALA A 42 -18.90 -17.16 33.03
C ALA A 42 -17.70 -17.42 32.10
N ILE A 43 -17.94 -17.92 30.88
CA ILE A 43 -16.86 -18.09 29.90
C ILE A 43 -16.29 -16.73 29.44
N ILE A 44 -17.13 -15.70 29.29
CA ILE A 44 -16.66 -14.33 29.01
C ILE A 44 -15.78 -13.83 30.16
N ALA A 45 -16.21 -13.98 31.42
CA ALA A 45 -15.43 -13.57 32.58
C ALA A 45 -14.09 -14.31 32.66
N PHE A 46 -14.09 -15.62 32.40
CA PHE A 46 -12.90 -16.45 32.32
C PHE A 46 -11.95 -15.97 31.21
N ALA A 47 -12.45 -15.75 30.00
CA ALA A 47 -11.67 -15.26 28.87
C ALA A 47 -11.02 -13.90 29.19
N ILE A 48 -11.77 -12.96 29.76
CA ILE A 48 -11.26 -11.66 30.18
C ILE A 48 -10.16 -11.82 31.25
N LYS A 49 -10.39 -12.67 32.26
CA LYS A 49 -9.42 -12.95 33.31
C LYS A 49 -8.12 -13.53 32.75
N LEU A 50 -8.22 -14.50 31.85
CA LEU A 50 -7.07 -15.09 31.18
C LEU A 50 -6.34 -14.06 30.31
N GLY A 51 -7.05 -13.26 29.51
CA GLY A 51 -6.41 -12.20 28.71
C GLY A 51 -5.65 -11.18 29.55
N LYS A 52 -6.09 -10.90 30.78
CA LYS A 52 -5.41 -10.02 31.73
C LYS A 52 -4.12 -10.62 32.30
N SER A 53 -3.94 -11.94 32.30
CA SER A 53 -2.70 -12.56 32.78
C SER A 53 -1.51 -12.40 31.81
N TYR A 54 -1.73 -11.81 30.64
CA TYR A 54 -0.69 -11.53 29.65
C TYR A 54 -0.39 -10.03 29.60
N PRO A 55 0.63 -9.54 30.33
CA PRO A 55 1.02 -8.13 30.34
C PRO A 55 1.82 -7.76 29.08
N LEU A 56 1.34 -8.20 27.91
CA LEU A 56 1.92 -7.91 26.60
C LEU A 56 1.28 -6.65 26.00
N THR A 57 2.03 -5.97 25.14
CA THR A 57 1.48 -4.94 24.25
C THR A 57 0.46 -5.55 23.30
N ASP A 58 -0.44 -4.75 22.75
CA ASP A 58 -1.50 -5.25 21.86
C ASP A 58 -0.92 -5.93 20.62
N MET A 59 0.14 -5.36 20.05
CA MET A 59 0.87 -5.97 18.94
C MET A 59 1.49 -7.32 19.33
N ALA A 60 2.20 -7.39 20.46
CA ALA A 60 2.86 -8.62 20.91
C ALA A 60 1.85 -9.72 21.26
N LEU A 61 0.71 -9.35 21.86
CA LEU A 61 -0.36 -10.29 22.13
C LEU A 61 -0.99 -10.79 20.83
N ALA A 62 -1.27 -9.90 19.88
CA ALA A 62 -1.86 -10.25 18.58
C ALA A 62 -0.94 -11.19 17.79
N THR A 63 0.36 -10.91 17.74
CA THR A 63 1.36 -11.79 17.13
C THR A 63 1.32 -13.17 17.75
N ARG A 64 1.34 -13.26 19.08
CA ARG A 64 1.35 -14.54 19.79
C ARG A 64 0.10 -15.38 19.51
N VAL A 65 -1.08 -14.80 19.68
CA VAL A 65 -2.33 -15.56 19.52
C VAL A 65 -2.58 -15.97 18.07
N LEU A 66 -2.25 -15.10 17.10
CA LEU A 66 -2.39 -15.41 15.68
C LEU A 66 -1.35 -16.44 15.21
N ALA A 67 -0.14 -16.42 15.76
CA ALA A 67 0.86 -17.47 15.52
C ALA A 67 0.35 -18.83 15.99
N ASN A 68 -0.16 -18.89 17.23
CA ASN A 68 -0.68 -20.12 17.83
C ASN A 68 -1.96 -20.62 17.12
N MET A 69 -2.71 -19.74 16.45
CA MET A 69 -3.85 -20.10 15.60
C MET A 69 -3.46 -20.40 14.15
N GLY A 70 -2.17 -20.34 13.79
CA GLY A 70 -1.71 -20.63 12.42
C GLY A 70 -2.18 -19.60 11.40
N LEU A 71 -2.50 -18.39 11.86
CA LEU A 71 -3.02 -17.28 11.05
C LEU A 71 -1.91 -16.33 10.58
N LEU A 72 -0.68 -16.55 11.03
CA LEU A 72 0.49 -15.84 10.52
C LEU A 72 1.20 -16.64 9.41
N PRO A 73 1.84 -15.94 8.46
CA PRO A 73 1.92 -14.48 8.32
C PRO A 73 0.69 -13.89 7.60
N ASN A 74 0.02 -12.94 8.25
CA ASN A 74 -1.04 -12.10 7.65
C ASN A 74 -1.00 -10.72 8.32
N THR A 75 -0.39 -9.75 7.63
CA THR A 75 -0.12 -8.41 8.20
C THR A 75 -1.39 -7.64 8.48
N ASP A 76 -2.35 -7.63 7.56
CA ASP A 76 -3.59 -6.87 7.72
C ASP A 76 -4.42 -7.41 8.88
N LEU A 77 -4.48 -8.74 9.03
CA LEU A 77 -5.13 -9.37 10.18
C LEU A 77 -4.39 -9.05 11.48
N LEU A 78 -3.06 -9.09 11.48
CA LEU A 78 -2.26 -8.74 12.66
C LEU A 78 -2.53 -7.30 13.13
N LEU A 79 -2.51 -6.34 12.21
CA LEU A 79 -2.80 -4.94 12.50
C LEU A 79 -4.24 -4.77 13.00
N GLY A 80 -5.21 -5.37 12.30
CA GLY A 80 -6.62 -5.28 12.68
C GLY A 80 -6.92 -5.87 14.06
N VAL A 81 -6.27 -6.98 14.43
CA VAL A 81 -6.41 -7.57 15.77
C VAL A 81 -5.72 -6.73 16.83
N ALA A 82 -4.54 -6.16 16.54
CA ALA A 82 -3.86 -5.25 17.45
C ALA A 82 -4.71 -3.98 17.73
N ASP A 83 -5.30 -3.38 16.71
CA ASP A 83 -6.21 -2.25 16.85
C ASP A 83 -7.47 -2.62 17.65
N TYR A 84 -8.02 -3.81 17.40
CA TYR A 84 -9.19 -4.28 18.12
C TYR A 84 -8.88 -4.59 19.60
N PHE A 85 -7.67 -5.05 19.92
CA PHE A 85 -7.19 -5.15 21.30
C PHE A 85 -7.02 -3.79 21.96
N ALA A 86 -6.47 -2.79 21.26
CA ALA A 86 -6.32 -1.44 21.79
C ALA A 86 -7.69 -0.81 22.12
N ALA A 87 -8.68 -1.01 21.24
CA ALA A 87 -10.06 -0.59 21.46
C ALA A 87 -10.76 -1.35 22.61
N ASN A 88 -10.31 -2.58 22.93
CA ASN A 88 -10.90 -3.46 23.94
C ASN A 88 -9.87 -3.89 25.00
N SER A 89 -9.04 -2.97 25.47
CA SER A 89 -7.88 -3.26 26.34
C SER A 89 -8.25 -4.05 27.61
N GLY A 90 -9.43 -3.81 28.17
CA GLY A 90 -9.97 -4.52 29.33
C GLY A 90 -10.53 -5.93 29.06
N ALA A 91 -10.73 -6.29 27.78
CA ALA A 91 -11.42 -7.50 27.35
C ALA A 91 -10.69 -8.26 26.21
N ARG A 92 -9.37 -8.10 26.09
CA ARG A 92 -8.56 -8.74 25.03
C ARG A 92 -8.75 -10.25 24.93
N GLY A 93 -8.94 -10.95 26.05
CA GLY A 93 -9.22 -12.39 26.01
C GLY A 93 -10.58 -12.77 25.42
N LEU A 94 -11.60 -11.91 25.54
CA LEU A 94 -12.87 -12.11 24.84
C LEU A 94 -12.67 -11.99 23.31
N VAL A 95 -11.87 -11.02 22.87
CA VAL A 95 -11.52 -10.87 21.46
C VAL A 95 -10.84 -12.14 20.94
N VAL A 96 -9.90 -12.72 21.69
CA VAL A 96 -9.25 -13.99 21.33
C VAL A 96 -10.26 -15.13 21.21
N LEU A 97 -11.19 -15.25 22.17
CA LEU A 97 -12.24 -16.27 22.13
C LEU A 97 -13.14 -16.10 20.88
N GLN A 98 -13.52 -14.87 20.55
CA GLN A 98 -14.31 -14.57 19.37
C GLN A 98 -13.59 -14.99 18.08
N ILE A 99 -12.31 -14.65 17.94
CA ILE A 99 -11.50 -15.03 16.77
C ILE A 99 -11.39 -16.56 16.69
N ALA A 100 -11.11 -17.23 17.80
CA ALA A 100 -11.01 -18.68 17.85
C ALA A 100 -12.32 -19.36 17.39
N ARG A 101 -13.47 -18.93 17.91
CA ARG A 101 -14.81 -19.43 17.55
C ARG A 101 -15.17 -19.12 16.09
N ILE A 102 -14.76 -17.98 15.56
CA ILE A 102 -14.96 -17.65 14.13
C ILE A 102 -14.13 -18.59 13.27
N LEU A 103 -12.87 -18.80 13.64
CA LEU A 103 -11.94 -19.64 12.90
C LEU A 103 -12.43 -21.08 12.80
N THR A 104 -13.03 -21.64 13.86
CA THR A 104 -13.57 -23.01 13.82
C THR A 104 -14.65 -23.23 12.75
N GLN A 105 -15.31 -22.16 12.31
CA GLN A 105 -16.37 -22.19 11.31
C GLN A 105 -15.85 -22.00 9.86
N GLN A 106 -14.56 -21.73 9.66
CA GLN A 106 -14.03 -21.36 8.34
C GLN A 106 -13.46 -22.54 7.51
N GLU A 107 -13.53 -23.78 7.97
CA GLU A 107 -12.88 -24.91 7.27
C GLU A 107 -13.35 -25.14 5.83
N SER A 108 -14.58 -24.74 5.52
CA SER A 108 -15.19 -24.84 4.19
C SER A 108 -15.41 -23.46 3.56
N ALA A 109 -14.76 -22.42 4.09
CA ALA A 109 -14.89 -21.07 3.57
C ALA A 109 -14.39 -21.01 2.12
N THR A 110 -15.04 -20.20 1.31
CA THR A 110 -14.69 -19.92 -0.08
C THR A 110 -14.58 -18.41 -0.29
N GLY A 111 -14.20 -17.99 -1.51
CA GLY A 111 -14.02 -16.57 -1.83
C GLY A 111 -12.95 -15.92 -0.95
N PHE A 112 -13.24 -14.71 -0.46
CA PHE A 112 -12.30 -13.93 0.35
C PHE A 112 -11.89 -14.63 1.67
N MET A 113 -12.82 -15.36 2.30
CA MET A 113 -12.54 -16.11 3.54
C MET A 113 -11.86 -17.46 3.29
N GLY A 114 -11.84 -17.93 2.03
CA GLY A 114 -11.24 -19.22 1.67
C GLY A 114 -9.75 -19.33 1.96
N GLN A 115 -9.04 -18.20 2.09
CA GLN A 115 -7.63 -18.19 2.50
C GLN A 115 -7.41 -18.74 3.92
N PHE A 116 -8.43 -18.71 4.78
CA PHE A 116 -8.36 -19.21 6.16
C PHE A 116 -8.79 -20.68 6.30
N ALA A 117 -9.33 -21.31 5.27
CA ALA A 117 -9.92 -22.65 5.37
C ALA A 117 -8.94 -23.73 5.86
N LYS A 118 -7.68 -23.68 5.39
CA LYS A 118 -6.64 -24.61 5.88
C LYS A 118 -6.25 -24.35 7.32
N ALA A 119 -6.12 -23.08 7.71
CA ALA A 119 -5.81 -22.70 9.09
C ALA A 119 -6.94 -23.11 10.04
N ALA A 120 -8.20 -22.94 9.61
CA ALA A 120 -9.37 -23.40 10.34
C ALA A 120 -9.38 -24.91 10.57
N LEU A 121 -9.09 -25.69 9.53
CA LEU A 121 -9.01 -27.15 9.64
C LEU A 121 -7.89 -27.58 10.61
N ALA A 122 -6.71 -26.97 10.49
CA ALA A 122 -5.59 -27.24 11.38
C ALA A 122 -5.95 -26.86 12.83
N TRP A 123 -6.51 -25.68 13.04
CA TRP A 123 -6.97 -25.19 14.34
C TRP A 123 -7.99 -26.13 14.99
N ASN A 124 -8.99 -26.60 14.25
CA ASN A 124 -9.99 -27.52 14.78
C ASN A 124 -9.38 -28.85 15.20
N ASN A 125 -8.41 -29.38 14.45
CA ASN A 125 -7.67 -30.57 14.83
C ASN A 125 -6.85 -30.33 16.11
N GLU A 126 -6.16 -29.19 16.22
CA GLU A 126 -5.40 -28.81 17.42
C GLU A 126 -6.27 -28.72 18.66
N VAL A 127 -7.42 -28.08 18.55
CA VAL A 127 -8.38 -27.95 19.64
C VAL A 127 -8.90 -29.33 20.05
N LEU A 128 -9.21 -30.20 19.07
CA LEU A 128 -9.65 -31.57 19.35
C LEU A 128 -8.58 -32.40 20.06
N TYR A 129 -7.33 -32.36 19.58
CA TYR A 129 -6.22 -33.07 20.21
C TYR A 129 -5.93 -32.54 21.62
N SER A 130 -5.96 -31.22 21.79
CA SER A 130 -5.73 -30.60 23.09
C SER A 130 -6.79 -30.97 24.12
N TYR A 131 -8.05 -31.07 23.68
CA TYR A 131 -9.13 -31.57 24.51
C TYR A 131 -8.91 -33.02 24.93
N PHE A 132 -8.54 -33.91 24.02
CA PHE A 132 -8.31 -35.32 24.37
C PHE A 132 -7.14 -35.51 25.33
N ALA A 133 -6.06 -34.72 25.18
CA ALA A 133 -4.96 -34.70 26.13
C ALA A 133 -5.44 -34.22 27.52
N SER A 134 -6.11 -33.07 27.57
CA SER A 134 -6.52 -32.43 28.83
C SER A 134 -7.66 -33.15 29.56
N SER A 135 -8.50 -33.89 28.84
CA SER A 135 -9.62 -34.63 29.42
C SER A 135 -9.24 -36.01 29.97
N ALA A 136 -8.04 -36.51 29.64
CA ALA A 136 -7.56 -37.79 30.13
C ALA A 136 -7.10 -37.71 31.59
N VAL A 137 -7.74 -38.47 32.49
CA VAL A 137 -7.43 -38.49 33.94
C VAL A 137 -6.00 -38.93 34.28
N SER A 138 -5.28 -39.54 33.34
CA SER A 138 -3.90 -39.96 33.48
C SER A 138 -2.88 -38.89 33.09
N ASP A 139 -3.33 -37.74 32.58
CA ASP A 139 -2.44 -36.66 32.18
C ASP A 139 -2.19 -35.67 33.31
N PHE A 140 -1.02 -35.82 33.94
CA PHE A 140 -0.60 -35.03 35.11
C PHE A 140 0.36 -33.90 34.76
N VAL A 141 0.83 -33.80 33.52
CA VAL A 141 1.85 -32.84 33.10
C VAL A 141 1.34 -32.07 31.89
N PRO A 142 1.43 -30.72 31.86
CA PRO A 142 1.07 -29.97 30.67
C PRO A 142 1.84 -30.47 29.45
N GLY A 143 1.12 -30.92 28.43
CA GLY A 143 1.70 -31.30 27.16
C GLY A 143 1.90 -30.07 26.29
N GLN A 144 3.16 -29.80 25.91
CA GLN A 144 3.42 -28.97 24.74
C GLN A 144 3.11 -29.81 23.52
N ILE A 145 2.00 -29.52 22.85
CA ILE A 145 1.74 -30.06 21.52
C ILE A 145 2.50 -29.11 20.61
N ASP A 146 3.67 -29.55 20.12
CA ASP A 146 4.36 -28.84 19.04
C ASP A 146 3.33 -28.50 17.97
N PRO A 147 3.36 -27.29 17.37
CA PRO A 147 2.42 -26.93 16.32
C PRO A 147 2.36 -28.08 15.33
N SER A 148 1.18 -28.67 15.12
CA SER A 148 1.11 -29.83 14.24
C SER A 148 1.68 -29.46 12.88
N GLU A 149 2.18 -30.47 12.17
CA GLU A 149 2.53 -30.32 10.75
C GLU A 149 1.40 -29.63 9.96
N GLY A 150 0.14 -29.79 10.39
CA GLY A 150 -1.02 -29.08 9.85
C GLY A 150 -0.98 -27.56 10.06
N MET A 151 -0.65 -27.07 11.25
CA MET A 151 -0.54 -25.64 11.55
C MET A 151 0.63 -25.00 10.80
N ALA A 152 1.78 -25.68 10.76
CA ALA A 152 2.93 -25.24 9.99
C ALA A 152 2.61 -25.18 8.48
N ALA A 153 1.93 -26.19 7.94
CA ALA A 153 1.52 -26.22 6.53
C ALA A 153 0.46 -25.16 6.20
N ALA A 154 -0.46 -24.86 7.13
CA ALA A 154 -1.43 -23.78 6.98
C ALA A 154 -0.74 -22.41 6.97
N ALA A 155 0.17 -22.16 7.92
CA ALA A 155 1.00 -20.96 7.96
C ALA A 155 1.83 -20.80 6.68
N ALA A 156 2.46 -21.88 6.19
CA ALA A 156 3.20 -21.88 4.93
C ALA A 156 2.30 -21.55 3.72
N THR A 157 1.06 -22.04 3.70
CA THR A 157 0.07 -21.69 2.65
C THR A 157 -0.27 -20.20 2.71
N LEU A 158 -0.54 -19.64 3.90
CA LEU A 158 -0.81 -18.21 4.08
C LEU A 158 0.39 -17.35 3.67
N ALA A 159 1.61 -17.78 4.02
CA ALA A 159 2.84 -17.13 3.60
C ALA A 159 3.00 -17.10 2.07
N SER A 160 2.77 -18.24 1.41
CA SER A 160 2.83 -18.32 -0.06
C SER A 160 1.80 -17.40 -0.72
N ASN A 161 0.58 -17.35 -0.19
CA ASN A 161 -0.47 -16.46 -0.70
C ASN A 161 -0.14 -14.99 -0.50
N SER A 162 0.35 -14.63 0.69
CA SER A 162 0.78 -13.26 1.01
C SER A 162 1.92 -12.82 0.10
N LEU A 163 2.89 -13.70 -0.17
CA LEU A 163 3.99 -13.43 -1.10
C LEU A 163 3.46 -13.20 -2.53
N LYS A 164 2.53 -14.02 -3.01
CA LYS A 164 1.90 -13.83 -4.33
C LYS A 164 1.20 -12.48 -4.43
N GLN A 165 0.45 -12.08 -3.40
CA GLN A 165 -0.21 -10.78 -3.36
C GLN A 165 0.80 -9.63 -3.37
N ALA A 166 1.88 -9.74 -2.59
CA ALA A 166 2.96 -8.75 -2.57
C ALA A 166 3.65 -8.60 -3.94
N LEU A 167 3.85 -9.71 -4.66
CA LEU A 167 4.41 -9.68 -6.02
C LEU A 167 3.48 -8.95 -7.01
N VAL A 168 2.17 -9.21 -6.94
CA VAL A 168 1.17 -8.52 -7.78
C VAL A 168 1.16 -7.02 -7.48
N ALA A 169 1.15 -6.64 -6.20
CA ALA A 169 1.19 -5.23 -5.79
C ALA A 169 2.47 -4.52 -6.25
N THR A 170 3.62 -5.22 -6.17
CA THR A 170 4.91 -4.70 -6.64
C THR A 170 4.91 -4.47 -8.16
N SER A 171 4.35 -5.40 -8.92
CA SER A 171 4.20 -5.23 -10.38
C SER A 171 3.32 -4.03 -10.72
N ALA A 172 2.17 -3.88 -10.06
CA ALA A 172 1.27 -2.75 -10.28
C ALA A 172 1.93 -1.40 -9.92
N ALA A 173 2.74 -1.36 -8.86
CA ALA A 173 3.51 -0.18 -8.49
C ALA A 173 4.58 0.16 -9.55
N ALA A 174 5.26 -0.83 -10.12
CA ALA A 174 6.22 -0.63 -11.21
C ALA A 174 5.54 -0.06 -12.47
N ASP A 175 4.36 -0.56 -12.83
CA ASP A 175 3.57 -0.03 -13.94
C ASP A 175 3.15 1.43 -13.70
N ALA A 176 2.73 1.76 -12.48
CA ALA A 176 2.39 3.13 -12.10
C ALA A 176 3.61 4.09 -12.20
N VAL A 177 4.80 3.65 -11.77
CA VAL A 177 6.05 4.41 -11.91
C VAL A 177 6.39 4.63 -13.39
N ASN A 178 6.23 3.61 -14.24
CA ASN A 178 6.44 3.75 -15.68
C ASN A 178 5.46 4.73 -16.34
N GLY A 179 4.19 4.72 -15.90
CA GLY A 179 3.18 5.69 -16.31
C GLY A 179 3.58 7.12 -15.94
N LEU A 180 4.02 7.34 -14.70
CA LEU A 180 4.49 8.65 -14.23
C LEU A 180 5.72 9.12 -15.02
N ARG A 181 6.70 8.24 -15.25
CA ARG A 181 7.88 8.55 -16.07
C ARG A 181 7.49 9.02 -17.48
N THR A 182 6.54 8.34 -18.11
CA THR A 182 6.03 8.71 -19.44
C THR A 182 5.35 10.08 -19.42
N ALA A 183 4.55 10.37 -18.39
CA ALA A 183 3.90 11.68 -18.21
C ALA A 183 4.92 12.82 -18.01
N THR A 184 5.98 12.58 -17.24
CA THR A 184 7.07 13.54 -17.04
C THR A 184 7.79 13.86 -18.33
N VAL A 185 8.11 12.85 -19.15
CA VAL A 185 8.74 13.06 -20.48
C VAL A 185 7.85 13.92 -21.38
N ARG A 186 6.56 13.59 -21.50
CA ARG A 186 5.60 14.39 -22.31
C ARG A 186 5.49 15.83 -21.81
N THR A 187 5.51 16.04 -20.50
CA THR A 187 5.47 17.38 -19.91
C THR A 187 6.73 18.18 -20.26
N GLY A 188 7.90 17.53 -20.25
CA GLY A 188 9.16 18.14 -20.68
C GLY A 188 9.18 18.49 -22.19
N GLU A 189 8.63 17.62 -23.04
CA GLU A 189 8.48 17.87 -24.48
C GLU A 189 7.54 19.08 -24.73
N ALA A 190 6.39 19.12 -24.06
CA ALA A 190 5.43 20.22 -24.17
C ALA A 190 6.02 21.57 -23.70
N LEU A 191 6.82 21.56 -22.64
CA LEU A 191 7.51 22.76 -22.16
C LEU A 191 8.57 23.25 -23.17
N THR A 192 9.29 22.32 -23.80
CA THR A 192 10.28 22.63 -24.85
C THR A 192 9.62 23.25 -26.08
N ASP A 193 8.50 22.68 -26.55
CA ASP A 193 7.70 23.23 -27.65
C ASP A 193 7.13 24.63 -27.31
N ALA A 194 6.63 24.82 -26.08
CA ALA A 194 6.17 26.12 -25.61
C ALA A 194 7.30 27.17 -25.61
N ALA A 195 8.50 26.80 -25.14
CA ALA A 195 9.67 27.70 -25.17
C ALA A 195 10.08 28.07 -26.61
N GLN A 196 10.03 27.12 -27.55
CA GLN A 196 10.31 27.37 -28.97
C GLN A 196 9.27 28.32 -29.59
N LYS A 197 7.98 28.13 -29.29
CA LYS A 197 6.90 29.02 -29.76
C LYS A 197 7.04 30.44 -29.21
N VAL A 198 7.42 30.60 -27.94
CA VAL A 198 7.70 31.91 -27.35
C VAL A 198 8.90 32.58 -28.03
N ALA A 199 9.98 31.82 -28.28
CA ALA A 199 11.15 32.33 -28.98
C ALA A 199 10.82 32.78 -30.42
N LEU A 200 10.01 32.01 -31.15
CA LEU A 200 9.54 32.38 -32.50
C LEU A 200 8.67 33.64 -32.47
N ALA A 201 7.70 33.71 -31.55
CA ALA A 201 6.84 34.89 -31.40
C ALA A 201 7.65 36.16 -31.11
N LYS A 202 8.71 36.05 -30.29
CA LYS A 202 9.64 37.15 -30.03
C LYS A 202 10.38 37.57 -31.31
N SER A 203 10.96 36.62 -32.06
CA SER A 203 11.66 36.90 -33.31
C SER A 203 10.78 37.65 -34.32
N VAL A 204 9.54 37.17 -34.51
CA VAL A 204 8.55 37.80 -35.40
C VAL A 204 8.19 39.21 -34.91
N GLY A 205 8.05 39.40 -33.59
CA GLY A 205 7.83 40.71 -32.99
C GLY A 205 8.98 41.70 -33.24
N ASP A 206 10.22 41.23 -33.07
CA ASP A 206 11.43 42.04 -33.32
C ASP A 206 11.55 42.44 -34.81
N GLU A 207 11.25 41.52 -35.74
CA GLU A 207 11.19 41.80 -37.18
C GLU A 207 10.11 42.83 -37.54
N ALA A 208 8.90 42.69 -36.97
CA ALA A 208 7.81 43.62 -37.19
C ALA A 208 8.16 45.04 -36.68
N LEU A 209 8.79 45.14 -35.51
CA LEU A 209 9.27 46.41 -34.96
C LEU A 209 10.35 47.04 -35.85
N GLY A 210 11.28 46.22 -36.37
CA GLY A 210 12.30 46.66 -37.33
C GLY A 210 11.69 47.23 -38.62
N ALA A 211 10.70 46.53 -39.19
CA ALA A 211 9.97 46.98 -40.37
C ALA A 211 9.21 48.28 -40.12
N ALA A 212 8.55 48.41 -38.97
CA ALA A 212 7.88 49.65 -38.57
C ALA A 212 8.88 50.82 -38.51
N ASN A 213 10.01 50.66 -37.81
CA ASN A 213 11.04 51.69 -37.72
C ASN A 213 11.60 52.10 -39.09
N ALA A 214 11.83 51.15 -39.99
CA ALA A 214 12.27 51.44 -41.36
C ALA A 214 11.24 52.28 -42.13
N PHE A 215 9.95 51.97 -41.97
CA PHE A 215 8.87 52.77 -42.53
C PHE A 215 8.83 54.19 -41.96
N ILE A 216 8.94 54.35 -40.63
CA ILE A 216 9.03 55.67 -39.97
C ILE A 216 10.18 56.49 -40.55
N HIS A 217 11.37 55.89 -40.70
CA HIS A 217 12.54 56.56 -41.28
C HIS A 217 12.32 56.98 -42.74
N ALA A 218 11.72 56.11 -43.58
CA ALA A 218 11.41 56.42 -44.97
C ALA A 218 10.37 57.55 -45.08
N ALA A 219 9.33 57.52 -44.24
CA ALA A 219 8.32 58.57 -44.17
C ALA A 219 8.95 59.92 -43.78
N ALA A 220 9.78 59.93 -42.74
CA ALA A 220 10.49 61.12 -42.29
C ALA A 220 11.45 61.68 -43.37
N ALA A 221 12.15 60.82 -44.10
CA ALA A 221 13.01 61.25 -45.20
C ALA A 221 12.21 61.92 -46.33
N THR A 222 11.03 61.38 -46.67
CA THR A 222 10.15 61.95 -47.71
C THR A 222 9.65 63.35 -47.31
N LEU A 223 9.22 63.50 -46.06
CA LEU A 223 8.80 64.76 -45.43
C LEU A 223 9.82 65.89 -45.57
N TYR A 224 11.11 65.59 -45.44
CA TYR A 224 12.18 66.57 -45.61
C TYR A 224 12.40 67.04 -47.06
N THR A 225 11.83 66.34 -48.05
CA THR A 225 12.07 66.59 -49.48
C THR A 225 10.89 67.18 -50.24
N THR A 226 9.67 67.10 -49.71
CA THR A 226 8.45 67.61 -50.37
C THR A 226 7.79 68.71 -49.54
N LEU A 227 7.77 69.94 -50.09
CA LEU A 227 7.24 71.19 -49.50
C LEU A 227 5.70 71.26 -49.33
N ASP A 228 4.99 70.12 -49.25
CA ASP A 228 3.52 70.10 -49.18
C ASP A 228 3.04 69.65 -47.78
N ASP A 229 2.73 70.64 -46.93
CA ASP A 229 2.54 70.51 -45.47
C ASP A 229 1.37 69.56 -45.07
N ASP A 230 0.36 69.40 -45.93
CA ASP A 230 -0.84 68.61 -45.61
C ASP A 230 -0.62 67.10 -45.76
N LEU A 231 0.11 66.68 -46.80
CA LEU A 231 0.48 65.28 -46.99
C LEU A 231 1.47 64.83 -45.90
N ALA A 232 2.41 65.73 -45.58
CA ALA A 232 3.33 65.64 -44.46
C ALA A 232 2.62 65.38 -43.11
N LEU A 233 1.57 66.14 -42.80
CA LEU A 233 0.76 65.98 -41.58
C LEU A 233 0.02 64.65 -41.55
N LYS A 234 -0.58 64.22 -42.66
CA LYS A 234 -1.30 62.95 -42.73
C LYS A 234 -0.37 61.76 -42.57
N THR A 235 0.77 61.77 -43.26
CA THR A 235 1.80 60.73 -43.11
C THR A 235 2.31 60.67 -41.68
N ARG A 236 2.55 61.81 -41.02
CA ARG A 236 2.96 61.85 -39.60
C ARG A 236 1.91 61.23 -38.67
N ALA A 237 0.62 61.50 -38.90
CA ALA A 237 -0.46 60.91 -38.10
C ALA A 237 -0.53 59.38 -38.25
N ASP A 238 -0.44 58.87 -39.48
CA ASP A 238 -0.44 57.42 -39.74
C ASP A 238 0.79 56.73 -39.11
N THR A 239 1.93 57.42 -39.10
CA THR A 239 3.18 56.95 -38.50
C THR A 239 3.08 56.82 -36.98
N LEU A 240 2.43 57.76 -36.30
CA LEU A 240 2.20 57.71 -34.85
C LEU A 240 1.24 56.57 -34.46
N VAL A 241 0.22 56.31 -35.26
CA VAL A 241 -0.70 55.18 -35.05
C VAL A 241 0.04 53.85 -35.19
N GLN A 242 0.87 53.69 -36.22
CA GLN A 242 1.73 52.51 -36.41
C GLN A 242 2.70 52.30 -35.22
N GLN A 243 3.30 53.39 -34.71
CA GLN A 243 4.20 53.33 -33.55
C GLN A 243 3.46 52.89 -32.27
N ALA A 244 2.25 53.40 -32.03
CA ALA A 244 1.44 53.00 -30.88
C ALA A 244 1.07 51.51 -30.94
N ILE A 245 0.67 51.00 -32.11
CA ILE A 245 0.37 49.58 -32.32
C ILE A 245 1.61 48.71 -32.03
N ALA A 246 2.79 49.13 -32.48
CA ALA A 246 4.04 48.42 -32.23
C ALA A 246 4.43 48.42 -30.72
N GLN A 247 4.21 49.54 -30.02
CA GLN A 247 4.47 49.65 -28.58
C GLN A 247 3.51 48.79 -27.75
N ASP A 248 2.22 48.75 -28.11
CA ASP A 248 1.24 47.88 -27.45
C ASP A 248 1.59 46.40 -27.66
N ALA A 249 2.00 46.01 -28.87
CA ALA A 249 2.45 44.65 -29.16
C ALA A 249 3.70 44.26 -28.34
N ALA A 250 4.69 45.16 -28.24
CA ALA A 250 5.90 44.94 -27.43
C ALA A 250 5.57 44.83 -25.92
N SER A 251 4.62 45.61 -25.43
CA SER A 251 4.16 45.59 -24.04
C SER A 251 3.45 44.28 -23.70
N LEU A 252 2.64 43.76 -24.63
CA LEU A 252 1.96 42.47 -24.51
C LEU A 252 2.96 41.30 -24.47
N LEU A 253 4.01 41.35 -25.30
CA LEU A 253 5.12 40.39 -25.27
C LEU A 253 5.90 40.44 -23.95
N GLN A 254 6.17 41.64 -23.41
CA GLN A 254 6.82 41.78 -22.09
C GLN A 254 5.93 41.29 -20.95
N ALA A 255 4.61 41.45 -21.02
CA ALA A 255 3.68 40.97 -20.00
C ALA A 255 3.56 39.44 -19.97
N LEU A 256 3.80 38.76 -21.10
CA LEU A 256 3.82 37.30 -21.19
C LEU A 256 5.14 36.67 -20.70
N ALA A 257 6.23 37.43 -20.67
CA ALA A 257 7.55 36.95 -20.27
C ALA A 257 7.72 36.58 -18.77
N PRO A 258 7.20 37.33 -17.77
CA PRO A 258 7.46 37.04 -16.36
C PRO A 258 6.75 35.79 -15.83
N GLY A 259 5.75 35.25 -16.54
CA GLY A 259 5.09 34.00 -16.17
C GLY A 259 5.89 32.72 -16.52
N PHE A 260 6.88 32.82 -17.40
CA PHE A 260 7.69 31.67 -17.85
C PHE A 260 9.04 31.55 -17.13
N MET A 261 9.41 32.55 -16.31
CA MET A 261 10.59 32.58 -15.45
C MET A 261 10.28 32.21 -13.98
N LEU A 262 9.14 31.58 -13.71
CA LEU A 262 8.90 30.91 -12.44
C LEU A 262 9.67 29.57 -12.44
N GLY A 263 10.95 29.65 -12.07
CA GLY A 263 11.69 28.55 -11.48
C GLY A 263 11.67 27.26 -12.29
N LEU A 264 12.13 27.28 -13.54
CA LEU A 264 12.82 26.09 -14.00
C LEU A 264 14.01 25.92 -13.05
N PRO A 265 14.08 24.85 -12.24
CA PRO A 265 15.30 24.55 -11.53
C PRO A 265 16.39 24.54 -12.61
N GLN A 266 17.36 25.43 -12.48
CA GLN A 266 18.55 25.34 -13.31
C GLN A 266 19.00 23.89 -13.20
N SER A 267 19.13 23.25 -14.35
CA SER A 267 19.55 21.88 -14.46
C SER A 267 20.92 21.74 -13.79
N GLU A 268 20.94 21.53 -12.49
CA GLU A 268 21.59 20.32 -12.01
C GLU A 268 20.92 19.24 -12.85
N SER A 269 21.69 18.70 -13.79
CA SER A 269 21.46 17.37 -14.32
C SER A 269 20.90 16.53 -13.17
N VAL A 270 19.58 16.36 -13.13
CA VAL A 270 18.94 15.40 -12.24
C VAL A 270 19.69 14.14 -12.59
N GLN A 271 20.56 13.69 -11.68
CA GLN A 271 21.35 12.50 -11.81
C GLN A 271 20.40 11.31 -11.78
N LEU A 272 19.57 11.16 -12.80
CA LEU A 272 18.85 9.93 -13.13
C LEU A 272 19.85 8.82 -13.49
N ALA A 273 21.11 9.17 -13.77
CA ALA A 273 22.22 8.23 -13.82
C ALA A 273 22.45 7.45 -12.51
N GLY A 274 21.87 7.89 -11.37
CA GLY A 274 21.92 7.15 -10.11
C GLY A 274 20.82 6.12 -9.91
N TRP A 275 19.76 6.12 -10.74
CA TRP A 275 18.64 5.16 -10.62
C TRP A 275 18.69 4.03 -11.65
N ASP A 276 19.50 4.17 -12.71
CA ASP A 276 19.69 3.13 -13.73
C ASP A 276 20.56 1.95 -13.26
N SER A 277 21.14 2.01 -12.06
CA SER A 277 21.98 0.95 -11.48
C SER A 277 21.36 0.23 -10.29
N ALA A 278 20.18 0.65 -9.81
CA ALA A 278 19.36 -0.20 -8.98
C ALA A 278 18.70 -1.22 -9.89
N THR A 279 19.46 -2.25 -10.29
CA THR A 279 18.90 -3.52 -10.76
C THR A 279 17.89 -3.94 -9.71
N VAL A 280 16.61 -3.64 -9.94
CA VAL A 280 15.52 -4.34 -9.27
C VAL A 280 15.84 -5.81 -9.57
N PRO A 281 16.18 -6.64 -8.57
CA PRO A 281 16.42 -8.03 -8.83
C PRO A 281 15.13 -8.55 -9.44
N VAL A 282 15.16 -8.81 -10.75
CA VAL A 282 14.18 -9.67 -11.38
C VAL A 282 14.39 -10.99 -10.65
N VAL A 283 13.53 -11.26 -9.68
CA VAL A 283 13.42 -12.59 -9.10
C VAL A 283 12.93 -13.46 -10.24
N SER A 284 13.87 -13.94 -11.05
CA SER A 284 13.58 -14.97 -12.02
C SER A 284 13.19 -16.16 -11.17
N VAL A 285 11.91 -16.50 -11.16
CA VAL A 285 11.42 -17.78 -10.68
C VAL A 285 11.89 -18.83 -11.70
N VAL A 286 13.20 -19.10 -11.69
CA VAL A 286 13.81 -20.24 -12.36
C VAL A 286 13.82 -21.35 -11.34
N GLY A 287 12.96 -22.34 -11.53
CA GLY A 287 13.05 -23.62 -10.82
C GLY A 287 11.76 -24.11 -10.19
N VAL A 288 10.74 -24.43 -11.01
CA VAL A 288 9.78 -25.49 -10.65
C VAL A 288 9.69 -26.59 -11.73
N ASP A 289 10.26 -26.36 -12.92
CA ASP A 289 10.29 -27.37 -13.98
C ASP A 289 11.66 -28.08 -14.01
N ASN A 290 11.82 -29.13 -13.19
CA ASN A 290 12.58 -30.35 -13.50
C ASN A 290 12.75 -31.24 -12.24
N TRP A 291 11.70 -31.97 -11.89
CA TRP A 291 11.81 -33.20 -11.08
C TRP A 291 11.09 -34.36 -11.79
N ARG A 292 11.31 -34.47 -13.11
CA ARG A 292 10.97 -35.66 -13.89
C ARG A 292 12.18 -36.09 -14.72
N GLY A 293 12.75 -37.21 -14.30
CA GLY A 293 13.90 -37.90 -14.90
C GLY A 293 14.51 -38.75 -13.80
N ALA A 294 13.90 -39.91 -13.52
CA ALA A 294 14.31 -41.19 -14.10
C ALA A 294 15.50 -41.76 -13.34
N ASP A 295 15.33 -42.92 -12.70
CA ASP A 295 16.06 -44.10 -13.12
C ASP A 295 15.49 -45.38 -12.52
N CYS A 296 15.54 -46.39 -13.37
CA CYS A 296 15.15 -47.78 -13.18
C CYS A 296 15.96 -48.45 -12.07
N TYR A 297 15.28 -49.21 -11.20
CA TYR A 297 15.54 -50.61 -10.85
C TYR A 297 14.32 -51.18 -10.13
#